data_AF-A0A3N5G079-F1
#
_entry.id   AF-A0A3N5G079-F1
#
_cell.length_a   1.000
_cell.length_b   1.000
_cell.length_c   1.000
_cell.angle_alpha   90.00
_cell.angle_beta   90.00
_cell.angle_gamma   90.00
#
_symmetry.space_group_name_H-M   'P 1'
#
loop_
_entity.id
_entity.type
_entity.pdbx_description
1 polymer ?
#
loop_
_entity_poly.entity_id
_entity_poly.type
_entity_poly.pdbx_seq_one_letter_code
_entity_poly.pdbx_strand_id
1 'polypeptide(L)'
;MPLKSFWIAGFECSCHCRPDGRRLDLIAATGHDRFAAADYARARDVGMATVRDGIRWHLVERSPGRYDFSSLLPKVRAAREAGVQVLWDLCHYG
;
A
#
# COMPACT_ATOMS: atom_id res chain seq x y z
N MET A 1 18.21 -1.00 8.03
CA MET A 1 17.62 -0.55 9.31
C MET A 1 16.79 -1.68 9.88
N PRO A 2 16.77 -1.88 11.21
CA PRO A 2 15.89 -2.86 11.85
C PRO A 2 14.41 -2.51 11.66
N LEU A 3 13.53 -3.50 11.86
CA LEU A 3 12.08 -3.27 11.89
C LEU A 3 11.69 -2.47 13.15
N LYS A 4 10.72 -1.55 13.03
CA LYS A 4 10.28 -0.69 14.15
C LYS A 4 9.37 -1.40 15.16
N SER A 5 8.86 -2.59 14.85
CA SER A 5 8.07 -3.44 15.74
C SER A 5 8.24 -4.90 15.36
N PHE A 6 8.08 -5.80 16.32
CA PHE A 6 8.10 -7.24 16.09
C PHE A 6 6.89 -7.71 15.28
N TRP A 7 5.68 -7.29 15.71
CA TRP A 7 4.45 -7.54 14.96
C TRP A 7 4.35 -6.57 13.77
N ILE A 8 3.90 -7.10 12.63
CA ILE A 8 3.76 -6.38 11.37
C ILE A 8 2.29 -6.47 10.95
N ALA A 9 1.62 -5.33 10.79
CA ALA A 9 0.27 -5.31 10.23
C ALA A 9 0.32 -5.49 8.70
N GLY A 10 -0.77 -5.95 8.09
CA GLY A 10 -0.86 -6.09 6.63
C GLY A 10 -2.15 -5.50 6.11
N PHE A 11 -2.08 -4.84 4.95
CA PHE A 11 -3.24 -4.44 4.17
C PHE A 11 -3.29 -5.23 2.86
N GLU A 12 -4.47 -5.70 2.50
CA GLU A 12 -4.68 -6.41 1.24
C GLU A 12 -4.35 -5.49 0.06
N CYS A 13 -3.56 -5.99 -0.89
CA CYS A 13 -2.98 -5.15 -1.95
C CYS A 13 -2.94 -5.77 -3.34
N SER A 14 -3.61 -6.91 -3.54
CA SER A 14 -3.70 -7.56 -4.85
C SER A 14 -4.19 -6.59 -5.92
N CYS A 15 -3.44 -6.52 -7.02
CA CYS A 15 -3.75 -5.66 -8.16
C CYS A 15 -3.94 -6.43 -9.47
N HIS A 16 -3.95 -7.76 -9.49
CA HIS A 16 -3.85 -8.58 -10.71
C HIS A 16 -5.02 -8.44 -11.70
N CYS A 17 -4.74 -8.78 -12.96
CA CYS A 17 -5.76 -9.08 -13.95
C CYS A 17 -6.18 -10.55 -13.85
N ARG A 18 -7.48 -10.79 -13.82
CA ARG A 18 -8.05 -12.15 -13.86
C ARG A 18 -7.99 -12.70 -15.30
N PRO A 19 -8.17 -14.02 -15.52
CA PRO A 19 -8.21 -14.61 -16.85
C PRO A 19 -9.25 -13.99 -17.80
N ASP A 20 -10.31 -13.38 -17.27
CA ASP A 20 -11.32 -12.67 -18.05
C ASP A 20 -10.95 -11.22 -18.40
N GLY A 21 -9.71 -10.80 -18.13
CA GLY A 21 -9.19 -9.47 -18.43
C GLY A 21 -9.58 -8.39 -17.43
N ARG A 22 -10.48 -8.66 -16.47
CA ARG A 22 -10.84 -7.66 -15.45
C ARG A 22 -9.72 -7.53 -14.42
N ARG A 23 -9.29 -6.29 -14.17
CA ARG A 23 -8.38 -5.98 -13.07
C ARG A 23 -9.12 -6.00 -11.72
N LEU A 24 -8.52 -6.64 -10.73
CA LEU A 24 -8.86 -6.47 -9.32
C LEU A 24 -7.88 -5.47 -8.73
N ASP A 25 -8.37 -4.37 -8.19
CA ASP A 25 -7.58 -3.44 -7.37
C ASP A 25 -8.17 -3.46 -5.95
N LEU A 26 -7.59 -4.29 -5.08
CA LEU A 26 -8.12 -4.47 -3.73
C LEU A 26 -7.79 -3.29 -2.81
N ILE A 27 -6.78 -2.49 -3.14
CA ILE A 27 -6.49 -1.24 -2.44
C ILE A 27 -7.66 -0.27 -2.64
N ALA A 28 -8.13 -0.13 -3.88
CA ALA A 28 -9.32 0.67 -4.18
C ALA A 28 -10.61 0.03 -3.63
N ALA A 29 -10.77 -1.30 -3.77
CA ALA A 29 -11.99 -2.00 -3.35
C ALA A 29 -12.23 -1.94 -1.83
N THR A 30 -11.16 -1.97 -1.03
CA THR A 30 -11.23 -1.80 0.43
C THR A 30 -11.27 -0.34 0.85
N GLY A 31 -11.02 0.59 -0.09
CA GLY A 31 -10.89 2.03 0.19
C GLY A 31 -9.61 2.41 0.92
N HIS A 32 -8.63 1.50 1.00
CA HIS A 32 -7.36 1.75 1.68
C HIS A 32 -6.60 2.94 1.06
N ASP A 33 -6.76 3.21 -0.23
CA ASP A 33 -6.20 4.40 -0.87
C ASP A 33 -6.72 5.73 -0.30
N ARG A 34 -7.97 5.74 0.17
CA ARG A 34 -8.63 6.90 0.79
C ARG A 34 -8.43 6.93 2.30
N PHE A 35 -8.33 5.77 2.94
CA PHE A 35 -8.31 5.64 4.40
C PHE A 35 -6.94 5.31 5.01
N ALA A 36 -5.87 5.29 4.20
CA ALA A 36 -4.51 4.94 4.65
C ALA A 36 -4.06 5.63 5.94
N ALA A 37 -4.34 6.92 6.12
CA ALA A 37 -3.98 7.64 7.36
C ALA A 37 -4.68 7.06 8.59
N ALA A 38 -5.98 6.79 8.51
CA ALA A 38 -6.73 6.18 9.60
C ALA A 38 -6.30 4.72 9.83
N ASP A 39 -6.01 3.98 8.75
CA ASP A 39 -5.51 2.61 8.80
C ASP A 39 -4.15 2.51 9.52
N TYR A 40 -3.21 3.39 9.19
CA TYR A 40 -1.90 3.43 9.85
C TYR A 40 -2.00 3.92 11.30
N ALA A 41 -2.88 4.87 11.60
CA ALA A 41 -3.16 5.28 12.97
C ALA A 41 -3.68 4.10 13.81
N ARG A 42 -4.65 3.33 13.29
CA ARG A 42 -5.15 2.12 13.96
C ARG A 42 -4.07 1.07 14.19
N ALA A 43 -3.15 0.88 13.25
CA ALA A 43 -2.01 -0.02 13.45
C ALA A 43 -1.12 0.44 14.62
N ARG A 44 -0.88 1.76 14.72
CA ARG A 44 -0.12 2.36 15.83
C ARG A 44 -0.83 2.20 17.17
N ASP A 45 -2.16 2.35 17.21
CA ASP A 45 -2.96 2.23 18.44
C ASP A 45 -2.85 0.84 19.09
N VAL A 46 -2.62 -0.20 18.28
CA VAL A 46 -2.40 -1.58 18.76
C VAL A 46 -0.91 -1.96 18.87
N GLY A 47 0.00 -0.97 18.82
CA GLY A 47 1.43 -1.16 19.03
C GLY A 47 2.23 -1.64 17.81
N MET A 48 1.62 -1.68 16.62
CA MET A 48 2.33 -2.04 15.38
C MET A 48 2.91 -0.80 14.71
N ALA A 49 4.24 -0.74 14.64
CA ALA A 49 5.01 0.36 14.03
C ALA A 49 5.52 0.01 12.62
N THR A 50 5.37 -1.24 12.21
CA THR A 50 5.78 -1.78 10.92
C THR A 50 4.55 -2.37 10.23
N VAL A 51 4.37 -2.07 8.94
CA VAL A 51 3.28 -2.63 8.13
C VAL A 51 3.81 -3.13 6.79
N ARG A 52 3.16 -4.14 6.21
CA ARG A 52 3.27 -4.50 4.80
C ARG A 52 2.10 -3.87 4.06
N ASP A 53 2.41 -3.19 2.96
CA ASP A 53 1.40 -2.56 2.12
C ASP A 53 1.89 -2.50 0.66
N GLY A 54 0.98 -2.41 -0.29
CA GLY A 54 1.27 -2.50 -1.71
C GLY A 54 1.13 -1.20 -2.49
N ILE A 55 1.77 -1.20 -3.66
CA ILE A 55 1.69 -0.15 -4.67
C ILE A 55 0.78 -0.62 -5.80
N ARG A 56 -0.07 0.29 -6.28
CA ARG A 56 -0.86 0.07 -7.50
C ARG A 56 0.03 0.30 -8.72
N TRP A 57 0.94 -0.63 -9.03
CA TRP A 57 1.94 -0.43 -10.08
C TRP A 57 1.32 -0.09 -11.44
N HIS A 58 0.18 -0.70 -11.77
CA HIS A 58 -0.59 -0.39 -12.98
C HIS A 58 -1.06 1.08 -13.11
N LEU A 59 -1.10 1.84 -12.02
CA LEU A 59 -1.34 3.29 -12.04
C LEU A 59 -0.03 4.08 -12.08
N VAL A 60 1.05 3.53 -11.54
CA VAL A 60 2.39 4.14 -11.51
C VAL A 60 3.02 4.10 -12.90
N GLU A 61 3.02 2.94 -13.55
CA GLU A 61 3.64 2.74 -14.86
C GLU A 61 2.57 2.33 -15.88
N ARG A 62 1.74 3.29 -16.28
CA ARG A 62 0.71 3.07 -17.32
C ARG A 62 1.30 2.83 -18.71
N SER A 63 2.55 3.22 -18.91
CA SER A 63 3.32 3.00 -20.13
C SER A 63 4.77 2.72 -19.73
N PRO A 64 5.45 1.74 -20.37
CA PRO A 64 6.81 1.37 -19.99
C PRO A 64 7.76 2.57 -19.91
N GLY A 65 8.46 2.71 -18.79
CA GLY A 65 9.42 3.78 -18.54
C GLY A 65 8.82 5.16 -18.22
N ARG A 66 7.49 5.29 -18.12
CA ARG A 66 6.81 6.53 -17.70
C ARG A 66 6.14 6.33 -16.35
N TYR A 67 6.70 6.97 -15.32
CA TYR A 67 6.26 6.80 -13.93
C TYR A 67 5.48 8.00 -13.41
N ASP A 68 4.31 7.75 -12.84
CA ASP A 68 3.51 8.71 -12.06
C ASP A 68 3.19 8.15 -10.67
N PHE A 69 3.90 8.62 -9.65
CA PHE A 69 3.70 8.20 -8.26
C PHE A 69 2.57 8.94 -7.54
N SER A 70 1.78 9.76 -8.24
CA SER A 70 0.67 10.51 -7.64
C SER A 70 -0.30 9.63 -6.84
N SER A 71 -0.55 8.40 -7.31
CA SER A 71 -1.44 7.43 -6.65
C SER A 71 -0.88 6.84 -5.34
N LEU A 72 0.44 6.93 -5.12
CA LEU A 72 1.15 6.40 -3.96
C LEU A 72 1.48 7.48 -2.92
N LEU A 73 1.73 8.72 -3.37
CA LEU A 73 2.17 9.82 -2.51
C LEU A 73 1.32 10.04 -1.25
N PRO A 74 -0.03 9.98 -1.29
CA PRO A 74 -0.85 10.11 -0.09
C PRO A 74 -0.52 9.04 0.97
N LYS A 75 -0.32 7.79 0.58
CA LYS A 75 0.02 6.68 1.49
C LYS A 75 1.41 6.88 2.10
N VAL A 76 2.39 7.31 1.30
CA VAL A 76 3.75 7.61 1.81
C VAL A 76 3.72 8.73 2.85
N ARG A 77 2.94 9.80 2.60
CA ARG A 77 2.77 10.90 3.56
C ARG A 77 2.09 10.44 4.84
N ALA A 78 0.99 9.69 4.71
CA ALA A 78 0.26 9.12 5.83
C ALA A 78 1.13 8.21 6.70
N ALA A 79 1.94 7.34 6.09
CA ALA A 79 2.86 6.47 6.82
C ALA A 79 3.90 7.27 7.61
N ARG A 80 4.46 8.32 7.00
CA ARG A 80 5.41 9.22 7.64
C ARG A 80 4.77 9.96 8.82
N GLU A 81 3.58 10.51 8.65
CA GLU A 81 2.83 11.24 9.68
C GLU A 81 2.45 10.33 10.86
N ALA A 82 2.04 9.09 10.58
CA ALA A 82 1.75 8.09 11.61
C ALA A 82 3.01 7.47 12.26
N GLY A 83 4.21 7.77 11.76
CA GLY A 83 5.46 7.18 12.25
C GLY A 83 5.62 5.68 11.92
N VAL A 84 4.89 5.18 10.94
CA VAL A 84 4.89 3.78 10.50
C VAL A 84 6.01 3.51 9.49
N GLN A 85 6.75 2.42 9.69
CA GLN A 85 7.64 1.86 8.67
C GLN A 85 6.83 0.96 7.74
N VAL A 86 6.88 1.22 6.44
CA VAL A 86 6.19 0.40 5.45
C VAL A 86 7.18 -0.47 4.68
N LEU A 87 6.87 -1.76 4.59
CA LEU A 87 7.48 -2.70 3.68
C LEU A 87 6.62 -2.73 2.41
N TRP A 88 7.10 -2.06 1.35
CA TRP A 88 6.35 -1.91 0.12
C TRP A 88 6.41 -3.16 -0.76
N ASP A 89 5.24 -3.69 -1.10
CA ASP A 89 5.06 -4.62 -2.21
C ASP A 89 4.89 -3.83 -3.51
N LEU A 90 5.87 -3.92 -4.41
CA LEU A 90 5.82 -3.20 -5.68
C LEU A 90 4.76 -3.79 -6.61
N CYS A 91 4.67 -5.13 -6.68
CA CYS A 91 3.83 -5.85 -7.63
C CYS A 91 3.22 -7.10 -6.99
N HIS A 92 2.01 -6.96 -6.43
CA HIS A 92 1.27 -8.09 -5.87
C HIS A 92 0.39 -8.75 -6.94
N TYR A 93 0.92 -9.83 -7.55
CA TYR A 93 0.31 -10.61 -8.63
C TYR A 93 0.15 -9.91 -9.99
N GLY A 94 0.76 -8.74 -10.22
CA GLY A 94 0.84 -8.11 -11.55
C GLY A 94 0.68 -6.60 -11.58
#